data_AF-A0AAD7UI98-F1
#
_entry.id   AF-A0AAD7UI98-F1
#
_cell.length_a   1.000
_cell.length_b   1.000
_cell.length_c   1.000
_cell.angle_alpha   90.00
_cell.angle_beta   90.00
_cell.angle_gamma   90.00
#
_symmetry.space_group_name_H-M   'P 1'
#
loop_
_entity.id
_entity.type
_entity.pdbx_description
1 polymer ?
#
loop_
_entity_poly.entity_id
_entity_poly.type
_entity_poly.pdbx_seq_one_letter_code
_entity_poly.pdbx_strand_id
1 'polypeptide(L)'
;MNTGQFYPNFHQDIGQSMGGLEQQPPSLSAFHVPMQQLPPPPPSHHHLAQYAPMGTMPAPIPRAKGQRRGVRRNPEAPKRPMSPYVTFVKDRWKSVHDSLPGAAAKDVMRTLGEQWNALPETEKEKWKQLSDEDKARYATEMQSFDGPSTVAVARRGVDGGRRKRQRKDPNAPKRGASAFLLFANEKRKALKDANPTLHNTEISRMLGAIWKAADDATKAPYVEAEAEARRQYGKAMEEYRTQGQPVKMEEPVVGYPAGAPGPVLVPPPMPRP
;
A
#
# COMPACT_ATOMS: atom_id res chain seq x y z
N MET A 1 -29.00 52.96 -44.13
CA MET A 1 -28.12 54.16 -44.13
C MET A 1 -26.77 53.70 -44.63
N ASN A 2 -26.45 54.10 -45.85
CA ASN A 2 -25.28 53.70 -46.62
C ASN A 2 -24.36 54.93 -46.72
N THR A 3 -23.11 54.79 -46.34
CA THR A 3 -22.04 55.77 -46.55
C THR A 3 -20.81 54.95 -46.91
N GLY A 4 -20.22 55.04 -48.09
CA GLY A 4 -20.05 56.23 -48.92
C GLY A 4 -18.55 56.35 -49.16
N GLN A 5 -18.13 55.93 -50.35
CA GLN A 5 -16.79 56.09 -50.92
C GLN A 5 -16.16 57.47 -50.68
N PHE A 6 -14.81 57.53 -50.56
CA PHE A 6 -13.97 58.48 -51.30
C PHE A 6 -12.48 58.07 -51.26
N TYR A 7 -11.87 57.95 -52.45
CA TYR A 7 -10.43 57.82 -52.78
C TYR A 7 -9.72 59.22 -52.65
N PRO A 8 -8.50 59.55 -53.18
CA PRO A 8 -7.39 58.82 -53.84
C PRO A 8 -5.93 59.25 -53.47
N ASN A 9 -4.95 58.56 -54.07
CA ASN A 9 -3.61 58.97 -54.60
C ASN A 9 -2.73 60.07 -53.95
N PHE A 10 -1.44 59.72 -53.81
CA PHE A 10 -0.27 60.55 -54.18
C PHE A 10 0.82 59.58 -54.73
N HIS A 11 1.06 59.45 -56.04
CA HIS A 11 1.99 60.24 -56.88
C HIS A 11 3.38 60.41 -56.23
N GLN A 12 4.55 60.26 -56.85
CA GLN A 12 5.05 60.04 -58.21
C GLN A 12 6.61 60.01 -58.00
N ASP A 13 7.43 59.12 -58.58
CA ASP A 13 8.11 59.25 -59.89
C ASP A 13 9.66 59.23 -59.75
N ILE A 14 10.33 58.76 -60.82
CA ILE A 14 11.73 58.98 -61.25
C ILE A 14 12.83 58.27 -60.41
N GLY A 15 13.75 57.44 -60.93
CA GLY A 15 14.33 57.29 -62.26
C GLY A 15 15.86 57.47 -62.19
N GLN A 16 16.60 56.77 -63.06
CA GLN A 16 18.09 56.77 -63.30
C GLN A 16 18.88 55.71 -62.50
N SER A 17 19.48 54.67 -63.10
CA SER A 17 20.44 54.56 -64.24
C SER A 17 21.89 54.88 -63.85
N MET A 18 22.81 54.11 -64.44
CA MET A 18 24.28 54.10 -64.34
C MET A 18 24.82 53.37 -63.09
N GLY A 19 25.81 52.50 -63.13
CA GLY A 19 26.70 51.99 -64.17
C GLY A 19 27.72 51.10 -63.45
N GLY A 20 28.26 50.10 -64.15
CA GLY A 20 29.10 49.07 -63.55
C GLY A 20 30.43 49.58 -62.99
N LEU A 21 30.97 48.82 -62.03
CA LEU A 21 32.41 48.63 -61.87
C LEU A 21 32.65 47.32 -61.13
N GLU A 22 32.93 46.30 -61.94
CA GLU A 22 34.00 45.33 -61.74
C GLU A 22 35.04 45.78 -60.70
N GLN A 23 35.32 44.94 -59.70
CA GLN A 23 36.66 44.53 -59.25
C GLN A 23 36.54 43.68 -57.98
N GLN A 24 37.20 42.52 -58.01
CA GLN A 24 37.25 41.52 -56.94
C GLN A 24 37.83 42.08 -55.63
N PRO A 25 37.40 41.57 -54.45
CA PRO A 25 38.23 41.59 -53.27
C PRO A 25 39.17 40.35 -53.22
N PRO A 26 40.39 40.51 -52.67
CA PRO A 26 41.54 39.65 -52.90
C PRO A 26 41.57 38.36 -52.06
N SER A 27 42.23 37.36 -52.66
CA SER A 27 42.93 36.20 -52.07
C SER A 27 42.75 35.96 -50.57
N LEU A 28 42.14 34.82 -50.24
CA LEU A 28 42.33 34.12 -48.96
C LEU A 28 43.78 33.62 -48.90
N SER A 29 44.68 34.51 -48.53
CA SER A 29 45.98 34.13 -48.01
C SER A 29 45.76 33.42 -46.67
N ALA A 30 46.04 32.12 -46.71
CA ALA A 30 46.75 31.38 -45.69
C ALA A 30 46.44 31.72 -44.23
N PHE A 31 45.60 30.92 -43.58
CA PHE A 31 46.00 30.27 -42.33
C PHE A 31 45.33 28.89 -42.26
N HIS A 32 46.11 27.91 -42.72
CA HIS A 32 45.94 26.50 -42.39
C HIS A 32 45.84 26.37 -40.87
N VAL A 33 44.66 26.02 -40.36
CA VAL A 33 44.50 25.62 -38.96
C VAL A 33 45.23 24.29 -38.81
N PRO A 34 46.35 24.22 -38.05
CA PRO A 34 47.06 22.98 -37.86
C PRO A 34 46.14 22.03 -37.10
N MET A 35 45.92 20.87 -37.69
CA MET A 35 45.29 19.71 -37.06
C MET A 35 46.16 19.35 -35.84
N GLN A 36 45.81 19.88 -34.66
CA GLN A 36 46.47 19.51 -33.42
C GLN A 36 46.23 18.02 -33.22
N GLN A 37 47.28 17.23 -33.46
CA GLN A 37 47.35 15.84 -33.08
C GLN A 37 47.03 15.75 -31.59
N LEU A 38 45.92 15.09 -31.28
CA LEU A 38 45.62 14.66 -29.92
C LEU A 38 46.84 13.86 -29.40
N PRO A 39 47.36 14.15 -28.20
CA PRO A 39 48.45 13.37 -27.64
C PRO A 39 48.00 11.90 -27.48
N PRO A 40 48.88 10.92 -27.72
CA PRO A 40 48.55 9.52 -27.50
C PRO A 40 48.17 9.29 -26.04
N PRO A 41 47.24 8.36 -25.74
CA PRO A 41 46.88 8.04 -24.37
C PRO A 41 48.13 7.59 -23.59
N PRO A 42 48.28 7.99 -22.32
CA PRO A 42 49.45 7.62 -21.54
C PRO A 42 49.56 6.09 -21.43
N PRO A 43 50.79 5.55 -21.42
CA PRO A 43 51.00 4.12 -21.22
C PRO A 43 50.36 3.69 -19.89
N SER A 44 49.75 2.52 -19.91
CA SER A 44 49.15 1.86 -18.75
C SER A 44 50.22 1.61 -17.69
N HIS A 45 50.53 2.62 -16.90
CA HIS A 45 51.26 2.44 -15.67
C HIS A 45 50.35 1.63 -14.75
N HIS A 46 50.70 0.36 -14.56
CA HIS A 46 50.48 -0.33 -13.30
C HIS A 46 51.12 0.53 -12.19
N HIS A 47 50.45 1.60 -11.81
CA HIS A 47 50.78 2.35 -10.63
C HIS A 47 50.27 1.49 -9.49
N LEU A 48 51.20 0.85 -8.79
CA LEU A 48 50.96 0.33 -7.46
C LEU A 48 50.51 1.54 -6.63
N ALA A 49 49.20 1.78 -6.59
CA ALA A 49 48.60 2.70 -5.66
C ALA A 49 49.03 2.18 -4.29
N GLN A 50 49.88 2.96 -3.61
CA GLN A 50 50.10 2.79 -2.19
C GLN A 50 48.72 3.01 -1.55
N TYR A 51 48.02 1.91 -1.30
CA TYR A 51 46.75 1.91 -0.59
C TYR A 51 47.04 2.40 0.83
N ALA A 52 46.75 3.66 1.11
CA ALA A 52 46.39 4.05 2.46
C ALA A 52 45.25 3.10 2.91
N PRO A 53 45.30 2.51 4.12
CA PRO A 53 44.30 1.54 4.54
C PRO A 53 42.95 2.25 4.67
N MET A 54 42.15 2.17 3.61
CA MET A 54 40.73 2.50 3.63
C MET A 54 40.13 1.68 4.77
N GLY A 55 39.82 2.35 5.88
CA GLY A 55 39.16 1.73 7.02
C GLY A 55 38.02 0.88 6.52
N THR A 56 38.04 -0.41 6.87
CA THR A 56 37.08 -1.40 6.44
C THR A 56 35.68 -0.84 6.60
N MET A 57 35.05 -0.45 5.50
CA MET A 57 33.62 -0.16 5.47
C MET A 57 32.94 -1.42 6.04
N PRO A 58 32.18 -1.33 7.14
CA PRO A 58 31.55 -2.50 7.70
C PRO A 58 30.65 -3.12 6.63
N ALA A 59 30.89 -4.40 6.35
CA ALA A 59 30.12 -5.15 5.37
C ALA A 59 28.61 -4.93 5.63
N PRO A 60 27.79 -4.67 4.59
CA PRO A 60 26.37 -4.48 4.78
C PRO A 60 25.80 -5.72 5.46
N ILE A 61 25.30 -5.52 6.69
CA ILE A 61 24.75 -6.59 7.52
C ILE A 61 23.76 -7.40 6.67
N PRO A 62 23.92 -8.73 6.56
CA PRO A 62 23.00 -9.56 5.79
C PRO A 62 21.58 -9.38 6.35
N ARG A 63 20.67 -8.87 5.51
CA ARG A 63 19.30 -8.57 5.93
C ARG A 63 18.62 -9.86 6.37
N ALA A 64 18.16 -9.90 7.62
CA ALA A 64 17.36 -11.01 8.14
C ALA A 64 16.14 -11.27 7.22
N LYS A 65 15.99 -12.53 6.78
CA LYS A 65 14.84 -13.00 5.99
C LYS A 65 13.56 -12.63 6.74
N GLY A 66 12.79 -11.70 6.18
CA GLY A 66 11.49 -11.25 6.74
C GLY A 66 11.37 -9.74 6.98
N GLN A 67 12.46 -8.97 7.00
CA GLN A 67 12.39 -7.51 7.12
C GLN A 67 12.27 -6.83 5.75
N ARG A 68 11.12 -6.95 5.09
CA ARG A 68 10.80 -6.05 3.97
C ARG A 68 10.43 -4.68 4.57
N ARG A 69 11.26 -3.66 4.33
CA ARG A 69 10.91 -2.27 4.72
C ARG A 69 9.53 -1.95 4.15
N GLY A 70 8.67 -1.32 4.96
CA GLY A 70 7.29 -0.94 4.60
C GLY A 70 7.23 0.20 3.60
N VAL A 71 7.93 0.06 2.48
CA VAL A 71 8.00 1.07 1.42
C VAL A 71 6.89 0.72 0.43
N ARG A 72 5.91 1.63 0.24
CA ARG A 72 4.91 1.50 -0.82
C ARG A 72 5.16 2.57 -1.86
N ARG A 73 4.74 2.31 -3.10
CA ARG A 73 4.77 3.34 -4.15
C ARG A 73 3.90 4.51 -3.72
N ASN A 74 4.42 5.72 -3.84
CA ASN A 74 3.64 6.93 -3.58
C ASN A 74 2.43 6.94 -4.54
N PRO A 75 1.18 7.08 -4.06
CA PRO A 75 0.01 7.20 -4.93
C PRO A 75 0.09 8.37 -5.92
N GLU A 76 0.80 9.44 -5.55
CA GLU A 76 1.03 10.63 -6.37
C GLU A 76 2.22 10.47 -7.31
N ALA A 77 3.08 9.47 -7.11
CA ALA A 77 4.17 9.22 -8.03
C ALA A 77 3.63 8.66 -9.36
N PRO A 78 4.16 9.13 -10.50
CA PRO A 78 3.86 8.59 -11.82
C PRO A 78 3.88 7.06 -11.82
N LYS A 79 2.86 6.43 -12.41
CA LYS A 79 2.78 4.95 -12.50
C LYS A 79 3.86 4.45 -13.47
N ARG A 80 4.37 3.24 -13.23
CA ARG A 80 5.49 2.68 -14.02
C ARG A 80 5.04 2.58 -15.48
N PRO A 81 5.95 2.77 -16.44
CA PRO A 81 5.60 2.59 -17.82
C PRO A 81 5.22 1.12 -18.06
N MET A 82 4.18 0.91 -18.85
CA MET A 82 3.65 -0.39 -19.22
C MET A 82 4.52 -0.98 -20.33
N SER A 83 4.93 -2.24 -20.11
CA SER A 83 5.61 -3.07 -21.12
C SER A 83 4.65 -3.43 -22.27
N PRO A 84 5.14 -3.73 -23.48
CA PRO A 84 4.30 -4.13 -24.62
C PRO A 84 3.35 -5.31 -24.31
N TYR A 85 3.76 -6.24 -23.45
CA TYR A 85 2.87 -7.31 -23.00
C TYR A 85 1.76 -6.82 -22.07
N VAL A 86 2.05 -5.84 -21.21
CA VAL A 86 1.08 -5.30 -20.24
C VAL A 86 0.02 -4.46 -20.94
N THR A 87 0.39 -3.71 -21.99
CA THR A 87 -0.56 -2.98 -22.82
C THR A 87 -1.48 -3.94 -23.58
N PHE A 88 -0.93 -5.01 -24.15
CA PHE A 88 -1.70 -6.09 -24.78
C PHE A 88 -2.69 -6.75 -23.81
N VAL A 89 -2.21 -7.13 -22.61
CA VAL A 89 -3.08 -7.72 -21.58
C VAL A 89 -4.19 -6.75 -21.20
N LYS A 90 -3.90 -5.45 -21.01
CA LYS A 90 -4.92 -4.46 -20.63
C LYS A 90 -6.07 -4.38 -21.66
N ASP A 91 -5.74 -4.45 -22.95
CA ASP A 91 -6.71 -4.39 -24.04
C ASP A 91 -7.52 -5.70 -24.18
N ARG A 92 -6.82 -6.84 -24.21
CA ARG A 92 -7.46 -8.15 -24.42
C ARG A 92 -8.09 -8.73 -23.16
N TRP A 93 -7.71 -8.28 -21.97
CA TRP A 93 -8.25 -8.78 -20.70
C TRP A 93 -9.77 -8.68 -20.67
N LYS A 94 -10.34 -7.55 -21.06
CA LYS A 94 -11.79 -7.36 -21.03
C LYS A 94 -12.48 -8.35 -21.97
N SER A 95 -11.97 -8.51 -23.18
CA SER A 95 -12.52 -9.46 -24.16
C SER A 95 -12.46 -10.92 -23.71
N VAL A 96 -11.35 -11.35 -23.09
CA VAL A 96 -11.18 -12.74 -22.61
C VAL A 96 -11.92 -12.98 -21.29
N HIS A 97 -12.02 -11.96 -20.44
CA HIS A 97 -12.78 -12.03 -19.20
C HIS A 97 -14.29 -12.12 -19.47
N ASP A 98 -14.79 -11.35 -20.44
CA ASP A 98 -16.20 -11.36 -20.81
C ASP A 98 -16.58 -12.64 -21.58
N SER A 99 -15.65 -13.26 -22.32
CA SER A 99 -15.87 -14.55 -22.96
C SER A 99 -15.81 -15.74 -22.00
N LEU A 100 -15.20 -15.57 -20.82
CA LEU A 100 -15.11 -16.57 -19.76
C LEU A 100 -15.68 -16.05 -18.43
N PRO A 101 -17.00 -15.75 -18.36
CA PRO A 101 -17.61 -15.28 -17.13
C PRO A 101 -17.54 -16.40 -16.08
N GLY A 102 -16.77 -16.18 -15.01
CA GLY A 102 -16.61 -17.13 -13.90
C GLY A 102 -15.34 -17.98 -13.94
N ALA A 103 -14.53 -17.91 -15.01
CA ALA A 103 -13.19 -18.49 -14.99
C ALA A 103 -12.28 -17.74 -14.02
N ALA A 104 -11.32 -18.44 -13.42
CA ALA A 104 -10.38 -17.77 -12.53
C ALA A 104 -9.49 -16.82 -13.34
N ALA A 105 -9.17 -15.65 -12.76
CA ALA A 105 -8.26 -14.67 -13.35
C ALA A 105 -6.91 -15.28 -13.80
N LYS A 106 -6.47 -16.36 -13.14
CA LYS A 106 -5.27 -17.14 -13.49
C LYS A 106 -5.42 -17.87 -14.83
N ASP A 107 -6.61 -18.38 -15.14
CA ASP A 107 -6.89 -19.06 -16.41
C ASP A 107 -6.93 -18.04 -17.55
N VAL A 108 -7.60 -16.90 -17.34
CA VAL A 108 -7.63 -15.76 -18.28
C VAL A 108 -6.21 -15.26 -18.61
N MET A 109 -5.35 -15.11 -17.59
CA MET A 109 -3.97 -14.69 -17.81
C MET A 109 -3.14 -15.73 -18.58
N ARG A 110 -3.40 -17.03 -18.38
CA ARG A 110 -2.73 -18.09 -19.13
C ARG A 110 -3.06 -18.02 -20.61
N THR A 111 -4.35 -17.90 -20.94
CA THR A 111 -4.81 -17.76 -22.32
C THR A 111 -4.27 -16.50 -22.99
N LEU A 112 -4.12 -15.40 -22.25
CA LEU A 112 -3.49 -14.17 -22.76
C LEU A 112 -2.00 -14.34 -23.02
N GLY A 113 -1.27 -15.07 -22.18
CA GLY A 113 0.13 -15.40 -22.42
C GLY A 113 0.34 -16.25 -23.67
N GLU A 114 -0.52 -17.24 -23.88
CA GLU A 114 -0.52 -18.07 -25.10
C GLU A 114 -0.80 -17.23 -26.35
N GLN A 115 -1.80 -16.34 -26.29
CA GLN A 115 -2.10 -15.39 -27.37
C GLN A 115 -0.91 -14.47 -27.66
N TRP A 116 -0.28 -13.89 -26.64
CA TRP A 116 0.89 -13.03 -26.82
C TRP A 116 2.05 -13.75 -27.51
N ASN A 117 2.32 -14.99 -27.15
CA ASN A 117 3.40 -15.76 -27.77
C ASN A 117 3.08 -16.10 -29.24
N ALA A 118 1.82 -16.42 -29.55
CA ALA A 118 1.33 -16.73 -30.89
C ALA A 118 1.24 -15.50 -31.82
N LEU A 119 1.24 -14.27 -31.30
CA LEU A 119 1.17 -13.06 -32.13
C LEU A 119 2.40 -12.93 -33.04
N PRO A 120 2.22 -12.57 -34.33
CA PRO A 120 3.32 -12.24 -35.22
C PRO A 120 4.03 -10.96 -34.76
N GLU A 121 5.28 -10.80 -35.15
CA GLU A 121 6.13 -9.68 -34.72
C GLU A 121 5.56 -8.32 -35.16
N THR A 122 4.83 -8.27 -36.28
CA THR A 122 4.12 -7.09 -36.77
C THR A 122 3.07 -6.58 -35.79
N GLU A 123 2.33 -7.49 -35.13
CA GLU A 123 1.36 -7.11 -34.10
C GLU A 123 2.05 -6.77 -32.78
N LYS A 124 3.13 -7.46 -32.44
CA LYS A 124 3.98 -7.13 -31.28
C LYS A 124 4.61 -5.75 -31.42
N GLU A 125 4.93 -5.31 -32.63
CA GLU A 125 5.50 -3.99 -32.92
C GLU A 125 4.50 -2.85 -32.62
N LYS A 126 3.21 -3.02 -32.91
CA LYS A 126 2.16 -2.09 -32.47
C LYS A 126 2.18 -1.91 -30.95
N TRP A 127 2.31 -3.01 -30.20
CA TRP A 127 2.37 -2.97 -28.73
C TRP A 127 3.68 -2.39 -28.22
N LYS A 128 4.78 -2.56 -28.96
CA LYS A 128 6.09 -1.95 -28.70
C LYS A 128 6.03 -0.42 -28.83
N GLN A 129 5.45 0.08 -29.92
CA GLN A 129 5.22 1.52 -30.12
C GLN A 129 4.37 2.11 -28.99
N LEU A 130 3.25 1.46 -28.66
CA LEU A 130 2.38 1.92 -27.56
C LEU A 130 3.09 1.89 -26.19
N SER A 131 4.02 0.94 -25.99
CA SER A 131 4.88 0.92 -24.80
C SER A 131 5.91 2.05 -24.79
N ASP A 132 6.47 2.40 -25.94
CA ASP A 132 7.43 3.49 -26.07
C ASP A 132 6.77 4.86 -25.85
N GLU A 133 5.53 5.04 -26.30
CA GLU A 133 4.69 6.20 -25.94
C GLU A 133 4.41 6.24 -24.42
N ASP A 134 4.09 5.10 -23.82
CA ASP A 134 3.83 5.00 -22.37
C ASP A 134 5.09 5.28 -21.53
N LYS A 135 6.27 4.91 -22.04
CA LYS A 135 7.58 5.28 -21.50
C LYS A 135 7.84 6.77 -21.63
N ALA A 136 7.51 7.37 -22.77
CA ALA A 136 7.66 8.80 -22.98
C ALA A 136 6.77 9.61 -22.02
N ARG A 137 5.50 9.21 -21.87
CA ARG A 137 4.59 9.77 -20.85
C ARG A 137 5.19 9.64 -19.45
N TYR A 138 5.70 8.46 -19.09
CA TYR A 138 6.33 8.29 -17.78
C TYR A 138 7.58 9.16 -17.61
N ALA A 139 8.38 9.34 -18.67
CA ALA A 139 9.57 10.18 -18.62
C ALA A 139 9.21 11.66 -18.40
N THR A 140 8.18 12.18 -19.08
CA THR A 140 7.70 13.56 -18.88
C THR A 140 7.06 13.74 -17.51
N GLU A 141 6.21 12.79 -17.09
CA GLU A 141 5.61 12.79 -15.74
C GLU A 141 6.71 12.73 -14.65
N MET A 142 7.74 11.91 -14.85
CA MET A 142 8.86 11.78 -13.90
C MET A 142 9.74 13.04 -13.87
N GLN A 143 9.92 13.75 -15.00
CA GLN A 143 10.64 15.03 -15.03
C GLN A 143 9.89 16.12 -14.26
N SER A 144 8.56 16.11 -14.29
CA SER A 144 7.73 17.07 -13.54
C SER A 144 7.50 16.70 -12.06
N PHE A 145 7.85 15.48 -11.66
CA PHE A 145 7.58 14.96 -10.32
C PHE A 145 8.77 15.13 -9.38
N ASP A 146 8.67 16.11 -8.48
CA ASP A 146 9.69 16.41 -7.46
C ASP A 146 9.52 15.61 -6.14
N GLY A 147 8.62 14.62 -6.14
CA GLY A 147 8.28 13.86 -4.94
C GLY A 147 9.10 12.57 -4.76
N PRO A 148 9.09 11.97 -3.54
CA PRO A 148 9.62 10.63 -3.37
C PRO A 148 8.74 9.62 -4.13
N SER A 149 9.36 8.82 -5.02
CA SER A 149 8.68 7.75 -5.77
C SER A 149 8.02 6.69 -4.86
N THR A 150 8.49 6.61 -3.63
CA THR A 150 7.97 5.70 -2.62
C THR A 150 7.74 6.41 -1.29
N VAL A 151 6.61 6.14 -0.66
CA VAL A 151 6.32 6.60 0.70
C VAL A 151 6.70 5.53 1.72
N ALA A 152 7.35 5.97 2.80
CA ALA A 152 7.51 5.14 3.98
C ALA A 152 6.13 4.96 4.62
N VAL A 153 5.57 3.76 4.51
CA VAL A 153 4.34 3.42 5.20
C VAL A 153 4.73 2.83 6.55
N ALA A 154 4.07 3.30 7.61
CA ALA A 154 4.13 2.66 8.91
C ALA A 154 4.02 1.14 8.73
N ARG A 155 4.92 0.37 9.35
CA ARG A 155 5.01 -1.08 9.20
C ARG A 155 3.62 -1.69 9.35
N ARG A 156 2.95 -2.00 8.23
CA ARG A 156 1.80 -2.90 8.27
C ARG A 156 2.43 -4.24 8.62
N GLY A 157 2.13 -4.74 9.82
CA GLY A 157 2.60 -6.05 10.25
C GLY A 157 2.40 -7.07 9.13
N VAL A 158 3.24 -8.10 9.10
CA VAL A 158 3.23 -9.19 8.11
C VAL A 158 1.84 -9.83 7.92
N ASP A 159 0.91 -9.58 8.84
CA ASP A 159 -0.51 -9.93 8.74
C ASP A 159 -1.29 -8.81 8.03
N GLY A 160 -1.32 -8.85 6.69
CA GLY A 160 -2.05 -7.89 5.85
C GLY A 160 -3.46 -7.57 6.35
N GLY A 161 -3.64 -6.38 6.91
CA GLY A 161 -4.96 -5.76 7.13
C GLY A 161 -5.83 -6.31 8.27
N ARG A 162 -5.44 -7.38 8.96
CA ARG A 162 -6.21 -7.89 10.11
C ARG A 162 -5.51 -7.46 11.39
N ARG A 163 -6.11 -6.52 12.15
CA ARG A 163 -5.63 -6.17 13.50
C ARG A 163 -5.47 -7.48 14.28
N LYS A 164 -4.23 -7.82 14.62
CA LYS A 164 -3.92 -9.01 15.44
C LYS A 164 -4.62 -8.79 16.77
N ARG A 165 -5.71 -9.52 17.00
CA ARG A 165 -6.42 -9.47 18.28
C ARG A 165 -5.38 -9.74 19.36
N GLN A 166 -5.25 -8.83 20.32
CA GLN A 166 -4.37 -9.05 21.48
C GLN A 166 -4.72 -10.42 22.06
N ARG A 167 -3.69 -11.23 22.33
CA ARG A 167 -3.88 -12.52 22.98
C ARG A 167 -4.54 -12.24 24.33
N LYS A 168 -5.70 -12.85 24.56
CA LYS A 168 -6.37 -12.77 25.86
C LYS A 168 -5.50 -13.50 26.89
N ASP A 169 -5.49 -13.03 28.13
CA ASP A 169 -4.79 -13.70 29.22
C ASP A 169 -5.29 -15.15 29.33
N PRO A 170 -4.39 -16.15 29.43
CA PRO A 170 -4.79 -17.55 29.56
C PRO A 170 -5.66 -17.83 30.80
N ASN A 171 -5.49 -17.03 31.86
CA ASN A 171 -6.22 -17.15 33.12
C ASN A 171 -7.52 -16.34 33.15
N ALA A 172 -7.77 -15.49 32.15
CA ALA A 172 -9.01 -14.74 32.10
C ALA A 172 -10.18 -15.68 31.81
N PRO A 173 -11.29 -15.60 32.57
CA PRO A 173 -12.50 -16.35 32.29
C PRO A 173 -12.93 -16.19 30.83
N LYS A 174 -13.39 -17.28 30.21
CA LYS A 174 -13.91 -17.26 28.84
C LYS A 174 -15.37 -16.82 28.86
N ARG A 175 -15.73 -15.94 27.92
CA ARG A 175 -17.13 -15.52 27.73
C ARG A 175 -18.03 -16.72 27.46
N GLY A 176 -19.19 -16.74 28.12
CA GLY A 176 -20.26 -17.71 27.83
C GLY A 176 -20.70 -17.65 26.37
N ALA A 177 -21.21 -18.78 25.86
CA ALA A 177 -21.77 -18.85 24.52
C ALA A 177 -23.12 -18.09 24.46
N SER A 178 -23.38 -17.41 23.35
CA SER A 178 -24.67 -16.75 23.09
C SER A 178 -25.77 -17.78 22.78
N ALA A 179 -27.06 -17.41 22.91
CA ALA A 179 -28.19 -18.27 22.60
C ALA A 179 -28.08 -18.91 21.21
N PHE A 180 -27.70 -18.12 20.20
CA PHE A 180 -27.45 -18.63 18.86
C PHE A 180 -26.30 -19.64 18.81
N LEU A 181 -25.21 -19.42 19.56
CA LEU A 181 -24.07 -20.34 19.57
C LEU A 181 -24.43 -21.68 20.23
N LEU A 182 -25.26 -21.65 21.28
CA LEU A 182 -25.78 -22.86 21.93
C LEU A 182 -26.66 -23.66 20.95
N PHE A 183 -27.63 -23.00 20.31
CA PHE A 183 -28.47 -23.59 19.27
C PHE A 183 -27.64 -24.14 18.09
N ALA A 184 -26.71 -23.33 17.57
CA ALA A 184 -25.89 -23.70 16.45
C ALA A 184 -24.97 -24.88 16.79
N ASN A 185 -24.49 -25.02 18.02
CA ASN A 185 -23.66 -26.17 18.41
C ASN A 185 -24.44 -27.48 18.41
N GLU A 186 -25.69 -27.47 18.90
CA GLU A 186 -26.56 -28.64 18.89
C GLU A 186 -26.93 -29.05 17.45
N LYS A 187 -27.39 -28.10 16.64
CA LYS A 187 -27.87 -28.40 15.27
C LYS A 187 -26.74 -28.56 14.25
N ARG A 188 -25.57 -27.94 14.44
CA ARG A 188 -24.43 -28.05 13.50
C ARG A 188 -23.95 -29.49 13.34
N LYS A 189 -23.94 -30.28 14.43
CA LYS A 189 -23.55 -31.69 14.35
C LYS A 189 -24.51 -32.46 13.43
N ALA A 190 -25.82 -32.33 13.67
CA ALA A 190 -26.83 -32.97 12.84
C ALA A 190 -26.78 -32.53 11.36
N LEU A 191 -26.61 -31.23 11.07
CA LEU A 191 -26.51 -30.75 9.69
C LEU A 191 -25.22 -31.21 8.99
N LYS A 192 -24.12 -31.33 9.73
CA LYS A 192 -22.85 -31.81 9.19
C LYS A 192 -22.88 -33.30 8.90
N ASP A 193 -23.49 -34.09 9.78
CA ASP A 193 -23.65 -35.53 9.59
C ASP A 193 -24.61 -35.83 8.42
N ALA A 194 -25.68 -35.03 8.27
CA ALA A 194 -26.59 -35.13 7.13
C ALA A 194 -25.99 -34.63 5.80
N ASN A 195 -25.00 -33.72 5.86
CA ASN A 195 -24.37 -33.12 4.68
C ASN A 195 -22.83 -33.12 4.82
N PRO A 196 -22.17 -34.29 4.78
CA PRO A 196 -20.73 -34.38 5.01
C PRO A 196 -19.89 -33.73 3.90
N THR A 197 -20.49 -33.50 2.72
CA THR A 197 -19.86 -32.84 1.57
C THR A 197 -19.94 -31.31 1.63
N LEU A 198 -20.86 -30.75 2.42
CA LEU A 198 -21.04 -29.31 2.52
C LEU A 198 -19.96 -28.71 3.41
N HIS A 199 -19.39 -27.60 2.93
CA HIS A 199 -18.39 -26.87 3.69
C HIS A 199 -19.05 -26.11 4.87
N ASN A 200 -18.28 -25.90 5.94
CA ASN A 200 -18.80 -25.38 7.21
C ASN A 200 -19.37 -23.95 7.09
N THR A 201 -18.98 -23.20 6.05
CA THR A 201 -19.55 -21.87 5.77
C THR A 201 -21.01 -21.95 5.35
N GLU A 202 -21.36 -22.93 4.53
CA GLU A 202 -22.73 -23.16 4.06
C GLU A 202 -23.61 -23.63 5.22
N ILE A 203 -23.11 -24.59 6.01
CA ILE A 203 -23.81 -25.07 7.21
C ILE A 203 -24.07 -23.93 8.21
N SER A 204 -23.08 -23.06 8.43
CA SER A 204 -23.23 -21.90 9.31
C SER A 204 -24.23 -20.87 8.77
N ARG A 205 -24.30 -20.69 7.45
CA ARG A 205 -25.30 -19.82 6.80
C ARG A 205 -26.71 -20.36 6.98
N MET A 206 -26.92 -21.67 6.79
CA MET A 206 -28.21 -22.33 7.00
C MET A 206 -28.67 -22.21 8.45
N LEU A 207 -27.79 -22.47 9.42
CA LEU A 207 -28.10 -22.32 10.85
C LEU A 207 -28.52 -20.89 11.22
N GLY A 208 -27.86 -19.88 10.65
CA GLY A 208 -28.24 -18.48 10.86
C GLY A 208 -29.64 -18.16 10.33
N ALA A 209 -30.01 -18.73 9.18
CA ALA A 209 -31.35 -18.57 8.63
C ALA A 209 -32.42 -19.25 9.50
N ILE A 210 -32.17 -20.48 9.96
CA ILE A 210 -33.09 -21.22 10.85
C ILE A 210 -33.29 -20.45 12.16
N TRP A 211 -32.21 -19.96 12.78
CA TRP A 211 -32.32 -19.17 14.01
C TRP A 211 -33.12 -17.88 13.83
N LYS A 212 -32.97 -17.21 12.69
CA LYS A 212 -33.73 -15.99 12.40
C LYS A 212 -35.23 -16.29 12.22
N ALA A 213 -35.57 -17.41 11.60
CA ALA A 213 -36.94 -17.85 11.36
C ALA A 213 -37.60 -18.57 12.55
N ALA A 214 -36.82 -19.01 13.55
CA ALA A 214 -37.32 -19.75 14.70
C ALA A 214 -38.20 -18.89 15.62
N ASP A 215 -39.23 -19.49 16.21
CA ASP A 215 -40.15 -18.81 17.13
C ASP A 215 -39.52 -18.53 18.49
N ASP A 216 -40.02 -17.52 19.19
CA ASP A 216 -39.51 -17.14 20.52
C ASP A 216 -39.63 -18.27 21.55
N ALA A 217 -40.63 -19.15 21.42
CA ALA A 217 -40.75 -20.35 22.26
C ALA A 217 -39.59 -21.33 22.08
N THR A 218 -39.10 -21.50 20.84
CA THR A 218 -37.94 -22.36 20.55
C THR A 218 -36.62 -21.69 20.94
N LYS A 219 -36.56 -20.36 20.96
CA LYS A 219 -35.40 -19.58 21.40
C LYS A 219 -35.32 -19.44 22.92
N ALA A 220 -36.45 -19.45 23.62
CA ALA A 220 -36.57 -19.25 25.07
C ALA A 220 -35.56 -20.07 25.91
N PRO A 221 -35.44 -21.41 25.74
CA PRO A 221 -34.47 -22.18 26.53
C PRO A 221 -33.02 -21.77 26.26
N TYR A 222 -32.68 -21.36 25.03
CA TYR A 222 -31.34 -20.91 24.69
C TYR A 222 -31.04 -19.49 25.19
N VAL A 223 -32.06 -18.62 25.25
CA VAL A 223 -31.95 -17.27 25.81
C VAL A 223 -31.76 -17.33 27.33
N GLU A 224 -32.47 -18.22 28.01
CA GLU A 224 -32.29 -18.46 29.44
C GLU A 224 -30.88 -19.03 29.74
N ALA A 225 -30.44 -20.02 28.95
CA ALA A 225 -29.09 -20.57 29.05
C ALA A 225 -28.00 -19.52 28.77
N GLU A 226 -28.21 -18.59 27.83
CA GLU A 226 -27.30 -17.45 27.61
C GLU A 226 -27.28 -16.51 28.81
N ALA A 227 -28.45 -16.21 29.41
CA ALA A 227 -28.54 -15.35 30.58
C ALA A 227 -27.79 -15.98 31.78
N GLU A 228 -27.94 -17.29 31.99
CA GLU A 228 -27.17 -18.01 33.00
C GLU A 228 -25.67 -18.02 32.70
N ALA A 229 -25.26 -18.35 31.47
CA ALA A 229 -23.86 -18.35 31.08
C ALA A 229 -23.23 -16.96 31.23
N ARG A 230 -24.00 -15.89 30.96
CA ARG A 230 -23.58 -14.51 31.18
C ARG A 230 -23.47 -14.17 32.66
N ARG A 231 -24.38 -14.65 33.49
CA ARG A 231 -24.33 -14.49 34.96
C ARG A 231 -23.11 -15.19 35.54
N GLN A 232 -22.84 -16.43 35.13
CA GLN A 232 -21.65 -17.18 35.55
C GLN A 232 -20.36 -16.49 35.10
N TYR A 233 -20.30 -16.03 33.86
CA TYR A 233 -19.16 -15.25 33.36
C TYR A 233 -18.96 -13.95 34.14
N GLY A 234 -20.05 -13.27 34.52
CA GLY A 234 -20.00 -12.06 35.35
C GLY A 234 -19.34 -12.32 36.71
N LYS A 235 -19.78 -13.36 37.42
CA LYS A 235 -19.19 -13.78 38.70
C LYS A 235 -17.72 -14.16 38.55
N ALA A 236 -17.39 -15.00 37.56
CA ALA A 236 -16.01 -15.42 37.31
C ALA A 236 -15.09 -14.23 36.94
N MET A 237 -15.60 -13.24 36.19
CA MET A 237 -14.85 -12.02 35.86
C MET A 237 -14.65 -11.11 37.08
N GLU A 238 -15.62 -11.06 37.99
CA GLU A 238 -15.49 -10.33 39.26
C GLU A 238 -14.43 -10.97 40.15
N GLU A 239 -14.46 -12.30 40.30
CA GLU A 239 -13.41 -13.09 40.97
C GLU A 239 -12.05 -12.89 40.30
N TYR A 240 -11.97 -12.92 38.96
CA TYR A 240 -10.72 -12.68 38.24
C TYR A 240 -10.20 -11.24 38.45
N ARG A 241 -11.10 -10.26 38.57
CA ARG A 241 -10.74 -8.86 38.81
C ARG A 241 -10.25 -8.66 40.26
N THR A 242 -10.86 -9.33 41.23
CA THR A 242 -10.48 -9.23 42.65
C THR A 242 -9.23 -10.05 42.99
N GLN A 243 -9.05 -11.22 42.37
CA GLN A 243 -7.85 -12.05 42.52
C GLN A 243 -6.67 -11.55 41.66
N GLY A 244 -6.92 -10.63 40.72
CA GLY A 244 -5.97 -10.20 39.67
C GLY A 244 -5.44 -8.76 39.74
N GLN A 245 -5.58 -8.02 40.84
CA GLN A 245 -4.90 -6.72 41.00
C GLN A 245 -4.14 -6.60 42.34
N PRO A 246 -2.84 -6.23 42.35
CA PRO A 246 -2.31 -5.38 43.42
C PRO A 246 -3.03 -4.04 43.33
N VAL A 247 -3.82 -3.75 44.35
CA VAL A 247 -4.70 -2.59 44.40
C VAL A 247 -3.85 -1.33 44.63
N LYS A 248 -3.68 -0.48 43.62
CA LYS A 248 -3.51 0.97 43.88
C LYS A 248 -4.89 1.51 44.21
N MET A 249 -5.23 1.50 45.50
CA MET A 249 -6.37 2.24 46.06
C MET A 249 -5.97 3.71 45.99
N GLU A 250 -6.34 4.40 44.90
CA GLU A 250 -6.58 5.84 45.03
C GLU A 250 -7.93 5.97 45.73
N GLU A 251 -7.86 6.34 47.01
CA GLU A 251 -9.03 6.58 47.84
C GLU A 251 -9.95 7.62 47.18
N PRO A 252 -11.27 7.44 47.22
CA PRO A 252 -12.19 8.49 46.85
C PRO A 252 -12.00 9.65 47.84
N VAL A 253 -11.57 10.81 47.35
CA VAL A 253 -11.56 12.06 48.10
C VAL A 253 -13.01 12.44 48.40
N VAL A 254 -13.55 11.87 49.48
CA VAL A 254 -14.77 12.35 50.13
C VAL A 254 -14.31 13.46 51.07
N GLY A 255 -14.49 14.70 50.63
CA GLY A 255 -14.25 15.86 51.46
C GLY A 255 -15.10 15.80 52.73
N TYR A 256 -14.44 15.78 53.89
CA TYR A 256 -15.06 16.13 55.16
C TYR A 256 -14.42 17.43 55.69
N PRO A 257 -15.22 18.40 56.15
CA PRO A 257 -14.78 19.74 56.50
C PRO A 257 -14.00 19.80 57.82
N ALA A 258 -13.19 20.85 57.92
CA ALA A 258 -12.26 21.15 58.99
C ALA A 258 -12.90 21.26 60.39
N GLY A 259 -12.20 20.71 61.39
CA GLY A 259 -12.32 21.14 62.79
C GLY A 259 -12.68 20.05 63.81
N ALA A 260 -11.69 19.25 64.23
CA ALA A 260 -11.69 18.62 65.55
C ALA A 260 -10.24 18.27 65.97
N PRO A 261 -9.79 18.61 67.19
CA PRO A 261 -8.43 18.34 67.65
C PRO A 261 -8.23 16.84 67.93
N GLY A 262 -7.15 16.28 67.38
CA GLY A 262 -6.83 14.85 67.48
C GLY A 262 -6.43 14.40 68.89
N PRO A 263 -6.70 13.13 69.26
CA PRO A 263 -6.27 12.56 70.53
C PRO A 263 -4.76 12.25 70.52
N VAL A 264 -4.10 12.57 71.64
CA VAL A 264 -2.65 12.41 71.87
C VAL A 264 -2.28 10.92 71.92
N LEU A 265 -1.33 10.52 71.08
CA LEU A 265 -0.82 9.14 70.96
C LEU A 265 0.15 8.85 72.13
N VAL A 266 -0.21 7.97 73.07
CA VAL A 266 0.72 7.42 74.07
C VAL A 266 1.47 6.24 73.43
N PRO A 267 2.81 6.23 73.35
CA PRO A 267 3.56 5.12 72.76
C PRO A 267 3.64 3.90 73.70
N PRO A 268 3.63 2.67 73.17
CA PRO A 268 3.70 1.43 73.96
C PRO A 268 5.11 1.16 74.52
N PRO A 269 5.23 0.50 75.69
CA PRO A 269 6.53 0.22 76.31
C PRO A 269 7.28 -0.89 75.56
N MET A 270 8.55 -0.65 75.27
CA MET A 270 9.42 -1.64 74.64
C MET A 270 9.80 -2.79 75.59
N PRO A 271 10.00 -4.02 75.07
CA PRO A 271 10.43 -5.15 75.88
C PRO A 271 11.88 -4.97 76.34
N ARG A 272 12.14 -5.26 77.63
CA ARG A 272 13.48 -5.24 78.22
C ARG A 272 14.24 -6.55 77.87
N PRO A 273 15.59 -6.50 77.83
CA PRO A 273 16.44 -7.59 77.33
C PRO A 273 16.44 -8.83 78.21
#